data_AF-A0A2K8TBD6-F1
#
_entry.id   AF-A0A2K8TBD6-F1
#
_cell.length_a   1.000
_cell.length_b   1.000
_cell.length_c   1.000
_cell.angle_alpha   90.00
_cell.angle_beta   90.00
_cell.angle_gamma   90.00
#
_symmetry.space_group_name_H-M   'P 1'
#
loop_
_entity.id
_entity.type
_entity.pdbx_description
1 polymer ?
#
loop_
_entity_poly.entity_id
_entity_poly.type
_entity_poly.pdbx_seq_one_letter_code
_entity_poly.pdbx_strand_id
1 'polypeptide(L)'
;MKKLNISIAHLSHRVTLASLVAVSGLVGVINCAPKASAGLCQSISIPAYFYPGTYWQKATEAAPRVGVMIMNPNSGPGSAKNTDYVIAVKNAQAGGIKVIGYVPTTYGTRSATAVKIEIDQYKAWYAVDGIFLDEVVTSTNNLAYYTNITNYIRNTKGTLVMLNPGTAPAEDYIKLADITVVFEDTYSNYQNWQAPAWLFNYPANKFAHLIHTTSGTTGMNNAIELALVRNAGTIYVTDDVLPNPWDTLPTYWTNELTAMTTKCST
;
A
#
# COMPACT_ATOMS: atom_id res chain seq x y z
N MET A 1 9.82 -81.48 -0.48
CA MET A 1 9.44 -82.55 0.46
C MET A 1 9.68 -82.07 1.89
N LYS A 2 8.60 -81.87 2.66
CA LYS A 2 8.45 -82.11 4.11
C LYS A 2 7.23 -81.33 4.60
N LYS A 3 6.11 -82.04 4.71
CA LYS A 3 4.99 -81.71 5.59
C LYS A 3 5.36 -82.19 7.00
N LEU A 4 5.17 -81.37 8.02
CA LEU A 4 4.99 -81.72 9.44
C LEU A 4 4.15 -80.55 10.01
N ASN A 5 2.86 -80.64 10.30
CA ASN A 5 2.02 -81.57 11.07
C ASN A 5 2.21 -81.42 12.60
N ILE A 6 1.06 -81.33 13.31
CA ILE A 6 0.83 -81.57 14.75
C ILE A 6 1.02 -80.31 15.64
N SER A 7 0.21 -79.95 16.65
CA SER A 7 -1.00 -80.51 17.27
C SER A 7 -1.82 -79.36 17.87
N ILE A 8 -3.13 -79.57 17.96
CA ILE A 8 -4.05 -78.88 18.87
C ILE A 8 -3.84 -79.43 20.29
N ALA A 9 -3.85 -78.56 21.31
CA ALA A 9 -4.11 -78.92 22.69
C ALA A 9 -5.05 -77.88 23.33
N HIS A 10 -6.18 -78.38 23.83
CA HIS A 10 -7.15 -77.68 24.67
C HIS A 10 -6.52 -77.23 26.00
N LEU A 11 -6.97 -76.11 26.58
CA LEU A 11 -8.04 -76.08 27.60
C LEU A 11 -8.04 -74.78 28.45
N SER A 12 -9.25 -74.38 28.81
CA SER A 12 -9.69 -73.69 30.04
C SER A 12 -9.36 -72.20 30.27
N HIS A 13 -10.41 -71.41 30.00
CA HIS A 13 -10.99 -70.32 30.80
C HIS A 13 -10.15 -69.66 31.89
N ARG A 14 -10.01 -68.33 31.75
CA ARG A 14 -10.39 -67.33 32.79
C ARG A 14 -10.89 -66.07 32.06
N VAL A 15 -12.18 -65.79 32.21
CA VAL A 15 -12.79 -64.51 31.81
C VAL A 15 -12.45 -63.51 32.90
N THR A 16 -11.64 -62.52 32.58
CA THR A 16 -11.45 -61.34 33.41
C THR A 16 -12.04 -60.17 32.62
N LEU A 17 -13.14 -59.59 33.11
CA LEU A 17 -13.67 -58.34 32.56
C LEU A 17 -12.62 -57.24 32.79
N ALA A 18 -11.95 -56.83 31.72
CA ALA A 18 -11.18 -55.59 31.68
C ALA A 18 -12.03 -54.54 30.96
N SER A 19 -12.40 -53.49 31.68
CA SER A 19 -13.16 -52.35 31.20
C SER A 19 -12.44 -51.69 30.02
N LEU A 20 -13.07 -51.68 28.84
CA LEU A 20 -12.62 -50.86 27.71
C LEU A 20 -12.88 -49.38 28.04
N VAL A 21 -11.82 -48.62 28.29
CA VAL A 21 -11.86 -47.15 28.17
C VAL A 21 -11.76 -46.84 26.68
N ALA A 22 -12.89 -46.46 26.08
CA ALA A 22 -12.91 -45.93 24.72
C ALA A 22 -12.26 -44.52 24.73
N VAL A 23 -11.01 -44.43 24.29
CA VAL A 23 -10.39 -43.14 23.97
C VAL A 23 -10.92 -42.71 22.60
N SER A 24 -12.00 -41.95 22.59
CA SER A 24 -12.47 -41.23 21.41
C SER A 24 -11.47 -40.13 21.10
N GLY A 25 -10.55 -40.40 20.15
CA GLY A 25 -9.67 -39.39 19.57
C GLY A 25 -10.48 -38.39 18.77
N LEU A 26 -10.68 -37.19 19.32
CA LEU A 26 -11.14 -36.03 18.55
C LEU A 26 -10.01 -35.64 17.60
N VAL A 27 -10.13 -36.01 16.32
CA VAL A 27 -9.38 -35.33 15.26
C VAL A 27 -10.02 -33.95 15.12
N GLY A 28 -9.43 -32.96 15.81
CA GLY A 28 -9.80 -31.57 15.65
C GLY A 28 -9.45 -31.13 14.24
N VAL A 29 -10.45 -31.10 13.35
CA VAL A 29 -10.35 -30.40 12.08
C VAL A 29 -10.22 -28.93 12.44
N ILE A 30 -9.00 -28.39 12.42
CA ILE A 30 -8.79 -26.94 12.53
C ILE A 30 -9.30 -26.36 11.22
N ASN A 31 -10.60 -26.09 11.16
CA ASN A 31 -11.16 -25.19 10.16
C ASN A 31 -10.59 -23.81 10.48
N CYS A 32 -9.45 -23.49 9.87
CA CYS A 32 -9.01 -22.12 9.76
C CYS A 32 -9.97 -21.45 8.78
N ALA A 33 -11.11 -20.96 9.28
CA ALA A 33 -11.97 -20.08 8.51
C ALA A 33 -11.09 -18.93 7.98
N PRO A 34 -11.22 -18.55 6.70
CA PRO A 34 -10.60 -17.31 6.23
C PRO A 34 -11.02 -16.21 7.20
N LYS A 35 -10.06 -15.45 7.74
CA LYS A 35 -10.42 -14.20 8.41
C LYS A 35 -11.27 -13.42 7.43
N ALA A 36 -12.52 -13.11 7.80
CA ALA A 36 -13.36 -12.23 7.02
C ALA A 36 -12.53 -10.98 6.69
N SER A 37 -12.34 -10.72 5.40
CA SER A 37 -11.75 -9.47 4.94
C SER A 37 -12.65 -8.37 5.49
N ALA A 38 -12.14 -7.51 6.36
CA ALA A 38 -12.83 -6.28 6.63
C ALA A 38 -13.00 -5.57 5.27
N GLY A 39 -14.25 -5.20 4.94
CA GLY A 39 -14.59 -4.05 4.09
C GLY A 39 -13.38 -3.34 3.49
N LEU A 40 -12.99 -3.61 2.24
CA LEU A 40 -11.90 -2.85 1.61
C LEU A 40 -12.38 -1.41 1.40
N CYS A 41 -12.06 -0.51 2.33
CA CYS A 41 -12.35 0.91 2.19
C CYS A 41 -11.16 1.57 1.49
N GLN A 42 -11.40 2.21 0.34
CA GLN A 42 -10.37 2.97 -0.35
C GLN A 42 -10.27 4.40 0.18
N SER A 43 -9.07 4.96 0.11
CA SER A 43 -8.80 6.38 0.35
C SER A 43 -8.09 7.00 -0.85
N ILE A 44 -8.13 8.33 -0.94
CA ILE A 44 -7.38 9.08 -1.93
C ILE A 44 -5.97 9.38 -1.39
N SER A 45 -4.93 9.13 -2.19
CA SER A 45 -3.57 9.66 -1.98
C SER A 45 -3.17 10.55 -3.13
N ILE A 46 -3.06 11.86 -2.88
CA ILE A 46 -2.84 12.86 -3.92
C ILE A 46 -1.34 13.16 -4.05
N PRO A 47 -0.73 12.98 -5.25
CA PRO A 47 0.50 13.67 -5.62
C PRO A 47 0.22 15.18 -5.72
N ALA A 48 0.41 15.92 -4.62
CA ALA A 48 0.03 17.32 -4.51
C ALA A 48 1.15 18.25 -5.01
N TYR A 49 1.50 18.13 -6.29
CA TYR A 49 2.64 18.83 -6.90
C TYR A 49 2.27 20.25 -7.39
N PHE A 50 1.11 20.72 -6.97
CA PHE A 50 0.70 22.12 -7.05
C PHE A 50 1.16 22.92 -5.81
N TYR A 51 1.47 24.20 -6.04
CA TYR A 51 1.85 25.12 -4.96
C TYR A 51 0.71 25.31 -3.94
N PRO A 52 1.00 25.50 -2.63
CA PRO A 52 0.01 25.86 -1.63
C PRO A 52 -0.93 26.98 -2.06
N GLY A 53 -2.23 26.72 -2.01
CA GLY A 53 -3.27 27.61 -2.50
C GLY A 53 -4.59 26.89 -2.64
N THR A 54 -5.41 27.27 -3.63
CA THR A 54 -6.78 26.75 -3.81
C THR A 54 -6.85 25.23 -3.92
N TYR A 55 -5.94 24.59 -4.65
CA TYR A 55 -5.96 23.12 -4.78
C TYR A 55 -5.58 22.41 -3.47
N TRP A 56 -4.59 22.92 -2.73
CA TRP A 56 -4.26 22.41 -1.39
C TRP A 56 -5.44 22.55 -0.42
N GLN A 57 -6.15 23.68 -0.47
CA GLN A 57 -7.34 23.90 0.34
C GLN A 57 -8.45 22.89 0.00
N LYS A 58 -8.80 22.74 -1.28
CA LYS A 58 -9.83 21.79 -1.73
C LYS A 58 -9.49 20.35 -1.39
N ALA A 59 -8.22 19.95 -1.51
CA ALA A 59 -7.75 18.63 -1.10
C ALA A 59 -7.86 18.45 0.42
N THR A 60 -7.52 19.48 1.20
CA THR A 60 -7.63 19.48 2.67
C THR A 60 -9.08 19.33 3.14
N GLU A 61 -10.00 20.06 2.51
CA GLU A 61 -11.43 20.03 2.82
C GLU A 61 -12.10 18.69 2.46
N ALA A 62 -11.43 17.83 1.69
CA ALA A 62 -11.94 16.53 1.28
C ALA A 62 -11.67 15.41 2.29
N ALA A 63 -11.05 15.69 3.44
CA ALA A 63 -10.95 14.73 4.54
C ALA A 63 -12.35 14.23 4.98
N PRO A 64 -12.50 12.94 5.38
CA PRO A 64 -11.47 11.91 5.46
C PRO A 64 -11.26 11.11 4.16
N ARG A 65 -11.87 11.50 3.02
CA ARG A 65 -11.72 10.78 1.75
C ARG A 65 -10.28 10.84 1.25
N VAL A 66 -9.66 12.00 1.37
CA VAL A 66 -8.21 12.16 1.21
C VAL A 66 -7.54 11.71 2.49
N GLY A 67 -6.69 10.69 2.39
CA GLY A 67 -5.94 10.15 3.52
C GLY A 67 -4.47 10.56 3.51
N VAL A 68 -3.88 10.73 2.32
CA VAL A 68 -2.47 11.07 2.14
C VAL A 68 -2.33 12.18 1.09
N MET A 69 -1.42 13.12 1.34
CA MET A 69 -0.96 14.10 0.34
C MET A 69 0.56 14.06 0.26
N ILE A 70 1.10 13.98 -0.95
CA ILE A 70 2.55 13.95 -1.22
C ILE A 70 2.97 15.38 -1.58
N MET A 71 3.75 16.02 -0.70
CA MET A 71 4.26 17.37 -0.95
C MET A 71 5.57 17.33 -1.75
N ASN A 72 5.66 18.18 -2.77
CA ASN A 72 6.85 18.30 -3.61
C ASN A 72 7.18 19.76 -3.92
N PRO A 73 7.83 20.50 -3.01
CA PRO A 73 8.20 21.89 -3.24
C PRO A 73 9.02 22.15 -4.50
N ASN A 74 10.03 21.32 -4.78
CA ASN A 74 10.89 21.46 -5.97
C ASN A 74 11.70 20.18 -6.26
N SER A 75 11.03 19.08 -6.62
CA SER A 75 11.66 17.75 -6.77
C SER A 75 12.45 17.34 -5.52
N GLY A 76 11.85 17.59 -4.35
CA GLY A 76 12.52 17.58 -3.05
C GLY A 76 12.06 18.76 -2.18
N PRO A 77 12.67 18.96 -0.98
CA PRO A 77 12.20 19.91 0.02
C PRO A 77 12.39 21.38 -0.38
N GLY A 78 13.10 21.65 -1.48
CA GLY A 78 13.49 22.99 -1.91
C GLY A 78 14.85 23.43 -1.34
N SER A 79 15.32 24.60 -1.78
CA SER A 79 16.60 25.17 -1.34
C SER A 79 16.53 25.85 0.03
N ALA A 80 15.33 26.21 0.47
CA ALA A 80 15.06 26.81 1.78
C ALA A 80 13.63 26.50 2.23
N LYS A 81 13.41 26.56 3.55
CA LYS A 81 12.08 26.41 4.16
C LYS A 81 11.10 27.45 3.60
N ASN A 82 9.99 26.98 3.06
CA ASN A 82 8.90 27.81 2.56
C ASN A 82 7.72 27.83 3.54
N THR A 83 7.31 29.03 4.00
CA THR A 83 6.25 29.20 5.01
C THR A 83 4.86 28.78 4.52
N ASP A 84 4.57 28.88 3.22
CA ASP A 84 3.27 28.54 2.67
C ASP A 84 3.02 27.03 2.75
N TYR A 85 4.06 26.23 2.45
CA TYR A 85 4.02 24.78 2.67
C TYR A 85 3.87 24.41 4.14
N VAL A 86 4.53 25.14 5.07
CA VAL A 86 4.36 24.89 6.52
C VAL A 86 2.91 25.06 6.94
N ILE A 87 2.26 26.12 6.48
CA ILE A 87 0.85 26.40 6.78
C ILE A 87 -0.05 25.34 6.16
N ALA A 88 0.17 25.00 4.88
CA ALA A 88 -0.64 24.01 4.17
C ALA A 88 -0.53 22.61 4.81
N VAL A 89 0.68 22.17 5.16
CA VAL A 89 0.93 20.89 5.85
C VAL A 89 0.19 20.86 7.18
N LYS A 90 0.32 21.91 7.99
CA LYS A 90 -0.36 21.99 9.29
C LYS A 90 -1.89 21.93 9.15
N ASN A 91 -2.45 22.62 8.16
CA ASN A 91 -3.89 22.62 7.93
C ASN A 91 -4.39 21.24 7.48
N ALA A 92 -3.69 20.58 6.56
CA ALA A 92 -4.01 19.22 6.13
C ALA A 92 -3.94 18.23 7.30
N GLN A 93 -2.88 18.30 8.11
CA GLN A 93 -2.71 17.48 9.31
C GLN A 93 -3.81 17.71 10.35
N ALA A 94 -4.24 18.95 10.54
CA ALA A 94 -5.36 19.28 11.44
C ALA A 94 -6.70 18.67 10.96
N GLY A 95 -6.87 18.49 9.65
CA GLY A 95 -8.00 17.78 9.04
C GLY A 95 -7.89 16.25 9.10
N GLY A 96 -6.79 15.70 9.64
CA GLY A 96 -6.53 14.26 9.73
C GLY A 96 -5.82 13.64 8.53
N ILE A 97 -5.39 14.45 7.56
CA ILE A 97 -4.65 14.00 6.38
C ILE A 97 -3.18 13.80 6.76
N LYS A 98 -2.57 12.70 6.28
CA LYS A 98 -1.12 12.49 6.38
C LYS A 98 -0.40 13.22 5.25
N VAL A 99 0.58 14.05 5.58
CA VAL A 99 1.38 14.74 4.57
C VAL A 99 2.79 14.16 4.54
N ILE A 100 3.25 13.70 3.38
CA ILE A 100 4.56 13.04 3.20
C ILE A 100 5.43 13.75 2.18
N GLY A 101 6.74 13.80 2.41
CA GLY A 101 7.69 14.51 1.54
C GLY A 101 8.20 13.65 0.39
N TYR A 102 8.17 14.18 -0.83
CA TYR A 102 8.75 13.56 -2.04
C TYR A 102 10.28 13.57 -2.02
N VAL A 103 10.92 12.41 -2.18
CA VAL A 103 12.38 12.31 -2.30
C VAL A 103 12.75 11.34 -3.42
N PRO A 104 13.38 11.79 -4.52
CA PRO A 104 13.76 10.92 -5.62
C PRO A 104 14.96 10.05 -5.22
N THR A 105 14.99 8.80 -5.68
CA THR A 105 16.09 7.86 -5.43
C THR A 105 16.88 7.48 -6.68
N THR A 106 16.45 7.96 -7.86
CA THR A 106 17.11 7.73 -9.15
C THR A 106 17.39 6.24 -9.37
N TYR A 107 16.36 5.41 -9.16
CA TYR A 107 16.43 3.95 -9.32
C TYR A 107 17.53 3.30 -8.47
N GLY A 108 17.73 3.84 -7.26
CA GLY A 108 18.70 3.34 -6.28
C GLY A 108 20.14 3.77 -6.53
N THR A 109 20.40 4.66 -7.49
CA THR A 109 21.74 5.18 -7.79
C THR A 109 22.09 6.46 -7.02
N ARG A 110 21.08 7.18 -6.52
CA ARG A 110 21.29 8.38 -5.70
C ARG A 110 21.93 8.00 -4.37
N SER A 111 22.91 8.77 -3.90
CA SER A 111 23.59 8.42 -2.64
C SER A 111 22.63 8.42 -1.44
N ALA A 112 22.73 7.41 -0.58
CA ALA A 112 21.88 7.30 0.59
C ALA A 112 22.05 8.50 1.55
N THR A 113 23.24 9.10 1.58
CA THR A 113 23.50 10.33 2.35
C THR A 113 22.69 11.51 1.82
N ALA A 114 22.66 11.73 0.50
CA ALA A 114 21.87 12.82 -0.08
C ALA A 114 20.37 12.63 0.18
N VAL A 115 19.86 11.40 0.01
CA VAL A 115 18.47 11.05 0.32
C VAL A 115 18.14 11.35 1.79
N LYS A 116 19.01 10.97 2.72
CA LYS A 116 18.81 11.23 4.16
C LYS A 116 18.82 12.72 4.51
N ILE A 117 19.65 13.52 3.85
CA ILE A 117 19.66 14.98 4.04
C ILE A 117 18.30 15.59 3.68
N GLU A 118 17.70 15.20 2.55
CA GLU A 118 16.39 15.70 2.16
C GLU A 118 15.28 15.20 3.09
N ILE A 119 15.35 13.95 3.54
CA ILE A 119 14.44 13.41 4.57
C ILE A 119 14.49 14.29 5.83
N ASP A 120 15.69 14.62 6.32
CA ASP A 120 15.86 15.45 7.50
C ASP A 120 15.33 16.87 7.28
N GLN A 121 15.56 17.45 6.10
CA GLN A 121 15.02 18.76 5.73
C GLN A 121 13.49 18.76 5.73
N TYR A 122 12.84 17.75 5.13
CA TYR A 122 11.38 17.65 5.18
C TYR A 122 10.85 17.59 6.62
N LYS A 123 11.46 16.74 7.45
CA LYS A 123 11.06 16.56 8.85
C LYS A 123 11.29 17.82 9.68
N ALA A 124 12.41 18.51 9.49
CA ALA A 124 12.76 19.71 10.23
C ALA A 124 11.96 20.94 9.78
N TRP A 125 11.73 21.10 8.48
CA TRP A 125 11.11 22.30 7.93
C TRP A 125 9.60 22.25 7.98
N TYR A 126 9.01 21.10 7.65
CA TYR A 126 7.57 20.97 7.40
C TYR A 126 6.86 20.02 8.36
N ALA A 127 7.60 19.27 9.20
CA ALA A 127 7.03 18.31 10.14
C ALA A 127 6.11 17.27 9.48
N VAL A 128 6.52 16.77 8.30
CA VAL A 128 5.80 15.73 7.54
C VAL A 128 5.58 14.46 8.39
N ASP A 129 4.50 13.75 8.10
CA ASP A 129 4.15 12.46 8.70
C ASP A 129 4.97 11.29 8.15
N GLY A 130 5.73 11.50 7.08
CA GLY A 130 6.46 10.46 6.39
C GLY A 130 7.17 10.91 5.13
N ILE A 131 7.67 9.95 4.37
CA ILE A 131 8.45 10.17 3.14
C ILE A 131 7.90 9.27 2.04
N PHE A 132 7.75 9.88 0.86
CA PHE A 132 7.51 9.23 -0.41
C PHE A 132 8.84 9.11 -1.16
N LEU A 133 9.39 7.91 -1.24
CA LEU A 133 10.58 7.65 -2.04
C LEU A 133 10.16 7.38 -3.48
N ASP A 134 10.58 8.23 -4.40
CA ASP A 134 10.25 8.13 -5.81
C ASP A 134 11.37 7.47 -6.63
N GLU A 135 11.02 7.08 -7.85
CA GLU A 135 11.92 6.42 -8.81
C GLU A 135 12.52 5.16 -8.20
N VAL A 136 11.70 4.32 -7.56
CA VAL A 136 12.16 3.12 -6.88
C VAL A 136 12.45 2.03 -7.90
N VAL A 137 13.65 1.46 -7.87
CA VAL A 137 13.96 0.31 -8.75
C VAL A 137 13.18 -0.93 -8.30
N THR A 138 12.75 -1.75 -9.26
CA THR A 138 11.89 -2.93 -9.01
C THR A 138 12.68 -4.21 -8.72
N SER A 139 13.96 -4.26 -9.08
CA SER A 139 14.81 -5.45 -8.92
C SER A 139 15.31 -5.62 -7.48
N THR A 140 15.56 -6.87 -7.07
CA THR A 140 16.04 -7.19 -5.71
C THR A 140 17.46 -6.68 -5.40
N ASN A 141 18.22 -6.25 -6.41
CA ASN A 141 19.63 -5.85 -6.26
C ASN A 141 19.82 -4.65 -5.32
N ASN A 142 18.80 -3.80 -5.17
CA ASN A 142 18.88 -2.60 -4.32
C ASN A 142 18.11 -2.74 -3.01
N LEU A 143 17.66 -3.94 -2.62
CA LEU A 143 16.92 -4.14 -1.36
C LEU A 143 17.69 -3.62 -0.14
N ALA A 144 19.01 -3.83 -0.08
CA ALA A 144 19.84 -3.32 1.02
C ALA A 144 19.83 -1.78 1.10
N TYR A 145 19.86 -1.12 -0.06
CA TYR A 145 19.80 0.34 -0.15
C TYR A 145 18.45 0.88 0.38
N TYR A 146 17.33 0.33 -0.10
CA TYR A 146 16.00 0.78 0.35
C TYR A 146 15.73 0.36 1.80
N THR A 147 16.22 -0.79 2.25
CA THR A 147 16.15 -1.19 3.67
C THR A 147 16.87 -0.17 4.56
N ASN A 148 18.05 0.29 4.15
CA ASN A 148 18.81 1.29 4.89
C ASN A 148 18.03 2.61 5.06
N ILE A 149 17.41 3.11 3.98
CA ILE A 149 16.69 4.38 3.97
C ILE A 149 15.34 4.26 4.71
N THR A 150 14.59 3.20 4.49
CA THR A 150 13.29 2.98 5.17
C THR A 150 13.46 2.80 6.68
N ASN A 151 14.50 2.10 7.13
CA ASN A 151 14.86 2.05 8.55
C ASN A 151 15.25 3.43 9.11
N TYR A 152 15.95 4.25 8.33
CA TYR A 152 16.29 5.63 8.73
C TYR A 152 15.02 6.49 8.94
N ILE A 153 14.06 6.40 8.02
CA ILE A 153 12.77 7.10 8.12
C ILE A 153 12.01 6.67 9.39
N ARG A 154 11.99 5.35 9.68
CA ARG A 154 11.29 4.79 10.85
C ARG A 154 11.94 5.11 12.20
N ASN A 155 13.23 5.43 12.21
CA ASN A 155 13.96 5.83 13.43
C ASN A 155 13.88 7.33 13.76
N THR A 156 13.00 8.07 13.07
CA THR A 156 12.80 9.52 13.25
C THR A 156 11.30 9.84 13.35
N LYS A 157 10.91 11.09 13.69
CA LYS A 157 9.48 11.49 13.69
C LYS A 157 8.92 11.46 12.26
N GLY A 158 7.63 11.15 12.11
CA GLY A 158 7.01 11.00 10.79
C GLY A 158 7.52 9.73 10.11
N THR A 159 6.99 8.59 10.54
CA THR A 159 7.53 7.26 10.22
C THR A 159 6.91 6.62 9.00
N LEU A 160 5.90 7.24 8.38
CA LEU A 160 5.22 6.66 7.22
C LEU A 160 6.20 6.57 6.05
N VAL A 161 6.28 5.39 5.43
CA VAL A 161 7.09 5.12 4.24
C VAL A 161 6.17 4.74 3.09
N MET A 162 6.22 5.54 2.02
CA MET A 162 5.62 5.20 0.74
C MET A 162 6.71 5.01 -0.31
N LEU A 163 6.66 3.92 -1.05
CA LEU A 163 7.59 3.65 -2.16
C LEU A 163 6.87 3.81 -3.49
N ASN A 164 7.51 4.46 -4.46
CA ASN A 164 7.00 4.55 -5.81
C ASN A 164 7.96 3.97 -6.86
N PRO A 165 7.77 2.69 -7.20
CA PRO A 165 8.35 2.10 -8.40
C PRO A 165 7.55 2.34 -9.69
N GLY A 166 6.33 2.89 -9.60
CA GLY A 166 5.40 3.08 -10.72
C GLY A 166 4.82 1.79 -11.32
N THR A 167 5.30 0.62 -10.86
CA THR A 167 4.88 -0.70 -11.32
C THR A 167 5.16 -1.74 -10.24
N ALA A 168 4.58 -2.93 -10.33
CA ALA A 168 4.78 -3.97 -9.33
C ALA A 168 6.27 -4.36 -9.21
N PRO A 169 6.92 -4.13 -8.05
CA PRO A 169 8.32 -4.51 -7.84
C PRO A 169 8.45 -5.98 -7.45
N ALA A 170 9.67 -6.45 -7.18
CA ALA A 170 9.86 -7.69 -6.44
C ALA A 170 9.13 -7.64 -5.08
N GLU A 171 8.46 -8.74 -4.70
CA GLU A 171 7.56 -8.81 -3.53
C GLU A 171 8.24 -8.37 -2.21
N ASP A 172 9.55 -8.56 -2.07
CA ASP A 172 10.31 -8.15 -0.88
C ASP A 172 10.24 -6.65 -0.58
N TYR A 173 10.00 -5.81 -1.58
CA TYR A 173 9.83 -4.36 -1.37
C TYR A 173 8.60 -4.03 -0.51
N ILE A 174 7.55 -4.86 -0.54
CA ILE A 174 6.29 -4.61 0.20
C ILE A 174 6.48 -4.71 1.73
N LYS A 175 7.55 -5.40 2.17
CA LYS A 175 7.94 -5.48 3.58
C LYS A 175 8.64 -4.20 4.06
N LEU A 176 9.20 -3.40 3.14
CA LEU A 176 9.97 -2.19 3.45
C LEU A 176 9.09 -0.96 3.65
N ALA A 177 7.87 -0.97 3.12
CA ALA A 177 6.99 0.19 3.07
C ALA A 177 5.66 -0.02 3.80
N ASP A 178 5.00 1.08 4.13
CA ASP A 178 3.61 1.07 4.59
C ASP A 178 2.66 1.05 3.38
N ILE A 179 3.00 1.80 2.32
CA ILE A 179 2.27 1.86 1.05
C ILE A 179 3.27 1.75 -0.11
N THR A 180 2.92 1.04 -1.18
CA THR A 180 3.71 0.95 -2.42
C THR A 180 2.83 1.29 -3.62
N VAL A 181 3.27 2.23 -4.46
CA VAL A 181 2.63 2.53 -5.74
C VAL A 181 2.99 1.41 -6.72
N VAL A 182 2.06 0.52 -7.01
CA VAL A 182 2.29 -0.64 -7.89
C VAL A 182 1.76 -0.43 -9.31
N PHE A 183 1.15 0.72 -9.55
CA PHE A 183 0.72 1.17 -10.86
C PHE A 183 0.76 2.70 -10.93
N GLU A 184 1.48 3.24 -11.90
CA GLU A 184 1.48 4.65 -12.29
C GLU A 184 1.58 4.77 -13.81
N ASP A 185 0.46 5.02 -14.48
CA ASP A 185 0.40 5.19 -15.93
C ASP A 185 -0.97 5.76 -16.36
N THR A 186 -1.15 5.91 -17.66
CA THR A 186 -2.40 6.23 -18.34
C THR A 186 -3.52 5.25 -18.00
N TYR A 187 -4.76 5.75 -18.01
CA TYR A 187 -5.97 4.93 -17.91
C TYR A 187 -6.03 3.84 -18.98
N SER A 188 -5.62 4.13 -20.22
CA SER A 188 -5.60 3.14 -21.31
C SER A 188 -4.75 1.92 -20.96
N ASN A 189 -3.58 2.12 -20.35
CA ASN A 189 -2.74 1.02 -19.90
C ASN A 189 -3.36 0.34 -18.66
N TYR A 190 -3.97 1.12 -17.77
CA TYR A 190 -4.63 0.58 -16.59
C TYR A 190 -5.77 -0.38 -16.95
N GLN A 191 -6.55 -0.12 -18.00
CA GLN A 191 -7.64 -1.02 -18.40
C GLN A 191 -7.16 -2.45 -18.68
N ASN A 192 -5.95 -2.60 -19.22
CA ASN A 192 -5.38 -3.90 -19.59
C ASN A 192 -4.45 -4.49 -18.54
N TRP A 193 -4.02 -3.69 -17.55
CA TRP A 193 -3.12 -4.13 -16.50
C TRP A 193 -3.78 -5.19 -15.60
N GLN A 194 -2.99 -6.18 -15.19
CA GLN A 194 -3.41 -7.23 -14.27
C GLN A 194 -2.54 -7.19 -13.02
N ALA A 195 -3.18 -7.17 -11.87
CA ALA A 195 -2.50 -7.27 -10.58
C ALA A 195 -1.79 -8.63 -10.48
N PRO A 196 -0.47 -8.67 -10.22
CA PRO A 196 0.20 -9.92 -9.91
C PRO A 196 -0.48 -10.65 -8.75
N ALA A 197 -0.65 -11.97 -8.86
CA ALA A 197 -1.40 -12.77 -7.88
C ALA A 197 -0.88 -12.60 -6.44
N TRP A 198 0.41 -12.38 -6.27
CA TRP A 198 1.04 -12.20 -4.96
C TRP A 198 0.58 -10.93 -4.24
N LEU A 199 0.08 -9.89 -4.94
CA LEU A 199 -0.46 -8.68 -4.29
C LEU A 199 -1.59 -9.04 -3.33
N PHE A 200 -2.40 -10.05 -3.66
CA PHE A 200 -3.54 -10.50 -2.86
C PHE A 200 -3.14 -11.25 -1.58
N ASN A 201 -1.85 -11.55 -1.39
CA ASN A 201 -1.32 -12.07 -0.12
C ASN A 201 -1.22 -11.00 0.97
N TYR A 202 -1.41 -9.72 0.61
CA TYR A 202 -1.26 -8.57 1.49
C TYR A 202 -2.56 -7.76 1.61
N PRO A 203 -2.77 -7.06 2.73
CA PRO A 203 -3.87 -6.12 2.87
C PRO A 203 -3.82 -5.03 1.80
N ALA A 204 -4.97 -4.64 1.26
CA ALA A 204 -5.04 -3.66 0.16
C ALA A 204 -4.43 -2.30 0.49
N ASN A 205 -4.45 -1.88 1.75
CA ASN A 205 -3.85 -0.61 2.19
C ASN A 205 -2.32 -0.58 2.05
N LYS A 206 -1.68 -1.70 1.65
CA LYS A 206 -0.28 -1.75 1.21
C LYS A 206 -0.06 -1.18 -0.17
N PHE A 207 -1.11 -0.97 -0.97
CA PHE A 207 -0.99 -0.69 -2.39
C PHE A 207 -1.73 0.58 -2.79
N ALA A 208 -1.05 1.39 -3.60
CA ALA A 208 -1.58 2.58 -4.23
C ALA A 208 -1.52 2.47 -5.75
N HIS A 209 -2.53 2.99 -6.43
CA HIS A 209 -2.53 3.18 -7.89
C HIS A 209 -2.70 4.67 -8.22
N LEU A 210 -1.84 5.20 -9.10
CA LEU A 210 -1.92 6.56 -9.62
C LEU A 210 -2.27 6.47 -11.10
N ILE A 211 -3.45 6.96 -11.51
CA ILE A 211 -3.93 6.82 -12.88
C ILE A 211 -4.16 8.19 -13.49
N HIS A 212 -3.48 8.49 -14.60
CA HIS A 212 -3.63 9.77 -15.30
C HIS A 212 -4.23 9.61 -16.69
N THR A 213 -4.48 10.73 -17.39
CA THR A 213 -5.08 10.74 -18.74
C THR A 213 -6.44 10.01 -18.76
N THR A 214 -7.20 10.17 -17.68
CA THR A 214 -8.51 9.53 -17.50
C THR A 214 -9.61 10.54 -17.80
N SER A 215 -9.97 10.73 -19.07
CA SER A 215 -10.98 11.72 -19.43
C SER A 215 -12.39 11.35 -18.95
N GLY A 216 -13.06 12.32 -18.33
CA GLY A 216 -14.46 12.22 -17.95
C GLY A 216 -14.76 11.24 -16.80
N THR A 217 -15.98 11.33 -16.27
CA THR A 217 -16.39 10.58 -15.08
C THR A 217 -16.58 9.08 -15.33
N THR A 218 -16.80 8.65 -16.57
CA THR A 218 -16.94 7.22 -16.89
C THR A 218 -15.62 6.47 -16.71
N GLY A 219 -14.52 7.02 -17.25
CA GLY A 219 -13.18 6.46 -17.05
C GLY A 219 -12.76 6.50 -15.58
N MET A 220 -13.04 7.62 -14.91
CA MET A 220 -12.74 7.79 -13.48
C MET A 220 -13.45 6.75 -12.61
N ASN A 221 -14.76 6.55 -12.78
CA ASN A 221 -15.50 5.52 -12.05
C ASN A 221 -14.97 4.11 -12.34
N ASN A 222 -14.67 3.81 -13.60
CA ASN A 222 -14.13 2.51 -13.97
C ASN A 222 -12.75 2.26 -13.33
N ALA A 223 -11.88 3.27 -13.29
CA ALA A 223 -10.58 3.16 -12.65
C ALA A 223 -10.69 2.86 -11.14
N ILE A 224 -11.61 3.55 -10.44
CA ILE A 224 -11.91 3.31 -9.03
C ILE A 224 -12.38 1.86 -8.81
N GLU A 225 -13.33 1.39 -9.63
CA GLU A 225 -13.84 0.01 -9.52
C GLU A 225 -12.77 -1.04 -9.82
N LEU A 226 -11.93 -0.81 -10.83
CA LEU A 226 -10.81 -1.69 -11.14
C LEU A 226 -9.79 -1.73 -9.99
N ALA A 227 -9.54 -0.62 -9.30
CA ALA A 227 -8.61 -0.59 -8.17
C ALA A 227 -9.08 -1.47 -7.00
N LEU A 228 -10.40 -1.52 -6.73
CA LEU A 228 -10.97 -2.39 -5.70
C LEU A 228 -10.65 -3.87 -5.98
N VAL A 229 -10.92 -4.33 -7.20
CA VAL A 229 -10.70 -5.73 -7.59
C VAL A 229 -9.23 -6.07 -7.83
N ARG A 230 -8.36 -5.06 -7.92
CA ARG A 230 -6.90 -5.18 -8.07
C ARG A 230 -6.14 -4.98 -6.75
N ASN A 231 -6.84 -5.04 -5.62
CA ASN A 231 -6.29 -4.97 -4.27
C ASN A 231 -5.59 -3.64 -3.92
N ALA A 232 -6.02 -2.51 -4.48
CA ALA A 232 -5.50 -1.20 -4.06
C ALA A 232 -6.43 -0.53 -3.03
N GLY A 233 -5.89 -0.28 -1.84
CA GLY A 233 -6.56 0.44 -0.76
C GLY A 233 -6.42 1.95 -0.90
N THR A 234 -5.56 2.43 -1.79
CA THR A 234 -5.37 3.85 -2.06
C THR A 234 -5.31 4.12 -3.56
N ILE A 235 -5.93 5.21 -4.02
CA ILE A 235 -6.01 5.55 -5.44
C ILE A 235 -5.97 7.06 -5.64
N TYR A 236 -5.50 7.51 -6.80
CA TYR A 236 -5.79 8.83 -7.34
C TYR A 236 -6.00 8.75 -8.84
N VAL A 237 -7.06 9.40 -9.34
CA VAL A 237 -7.40 9.38 -10.76
C VAL A 237 -7.50 10.81 -11.28
N THR A 238 -6.82 11.10 -12.38
CA THR A 238 -6.82 12.43 -12.98
C THR A 238 -7.01 12.41 -14.49
N ASP A 239 -7.68 13.44 -15.01
CA ASP A 239 -7.80 13.71 -16.45
C ASP A 239 -6.61 14.51 -17.01
N ASP A 240 -5.70 14.92 -16.13
CA ASP A 240 -4.48 15.60 -16.52
C ASP A 240 -3.50 14.69 -17.27
N VAL A 241 -2.50 15.31 -17.89
CA VAL A 241 -1.59 14.67 -18.85
C VAL A 241 -0.13 14.97 -18.53
N LEU A 242 0.77 14.21 -19.14
CA LEU A 242 2.20 14.46 -19.08
C LEU A 242 2.55 15.86 -19.65
N PRO A 243 3.63 16.51 -19.19
CA PRO A 243 4.71 15.94 -18.38
C PRO A 243 4.47 15.89 -16.87
N ASN A 244 3.41 16.53 -16.36
CA ASN A 244 3.14 16.56 -14.93
C ASN A 244 1.63 16.49 -14.64
N PRO A 245 1.02 15.29 -14.60
CA PRO A 245 -0.42 15.14 -14.38
C PRO A 245 -0.85 15.41 -12.93
N TRP A 246 0.07 15.94 -12.11
CA TRP A 246 -0.05 16.05 -10.66
C TRP A 246 -0.11 17.52 -10.19
N ASP A 247 -0.10 18.49 -11.12
CA ASP A 247 -0.06 19.93 -10.82
C ASP A 247 -1.46 20.59 -10.77
N THR A 248 -2.52 19.82 -10.94
CA THR A 248 -3.90 20.25 -10.71
C THR A 248 -4.75 19.16 -10.05
N LEU A 249 -5.90 19.56 -9.52
CA LEU A 249 -6.97 18.61 -9.19
C LEU A 249 -7.78 18.33 -10.47
N PRO A 250 -8.29 17.10 -10.65
CA PRO A 250 -9.02 16.76 -11.86
C PRO A 250 -10.28 17.59 -12.03
N THR A 251 -10.70 17.79 -13.28
CA THR A 251 -11.90 18.59 -13.58
C THR A 251 -13.18 18.01 -12.96
N TYR A 252 -13.17 16.71 -12.66
CA TYR A 252 -14.24 15.96 -12.00
C TYR A 252 -13.99 15.72 -10.50
N TRP A 253 -13.15 16.52 -9.83
CA TRP A 253 -12.79 16.33 -8.41
C TRP A 253 -13.98 16.00 -7.49
N THR A 254 -15.08 16.75 -7.60
CA THR A 254 -16.30 16.51 -6.79
C THR A 254 -16.93 15.13 -7.09
N ASN A 255 -16.91 14.69 -8.36
CA ASN A 255 -17.42 13.38 -8.75
C ASN A 255 -16.52 12.26 -8.23
N GLU A 256 -15.19 12.43 -8.29
CA GLU A 256 -14.23 11.46 -7.72
C GLU A 256 -14.45 11.30 -6.21
N LEU A 257 -14.56 12.40 -5.47
CA LEU A 257 -14.89 12.37 -4.04
C LEU A 257 -16.22 11.64 -3.76
N THR A 258 -17.23 11.84 -4.62
CA THR A 258 -18.52 11.17 -4.48
C THR A 258 -18.40 9.67 -4.73
N ALA A 259 -17.67 9.28 -5.78
CA ALA A 259 -17.41 7.88 -6.14
C ALA A 259 -16.64 7.15 -5.02
N MET A 260 -15.71 7.85 -4.35
CA MET A 260 -14.87 7.33 -3.27
C MET A 260 -15.58 6.99 -1.95
N THR A 261 -16.92 6.94 -1.89
CA THR A 261 -17.65 6.70 -0.63
C THR A 261 -18.80 5.69 -0.68
N THR A 262 -18.75 4.62 -1.49
CA THR A 262 -19.88 3.66 -1.56
C THR A 262 -19.58 2.18 -1.37
N LYS A 263 -18.34 1.72 -1.32
CA LYS A 263 -18.05 0.28 -1.22
C LYS A 263 -16.85 0.01 -0.32
N CYS A 264 -17.06 -0.08 1.00
CA CYS A 264 -16.21 -0.97 1.77
C CYS A 264 -16.62 -2.38 1.34
N SER A 265 -15.74 -3.13 0.66
CA SER A 265 -16.05 -4.48 0.16
C SER A 265 -16.43 -5.41 1.31
N THR A 266 -17.72 -5.52 1.61
CA THR A 266 -18.27 -6.48 2.60
C THR A 266 -17.85 -7.91 2.31
#